data_AF-A0A9E2ZEU0-F1
#
_entry.id   AF-A0A9E2ZEU0-F1
#
_cell.length_a   1.000
_cell.length_b   1.000
_cell.length_c   1.000
_cell.angle_alpha   90.00
_cell.angle_beta   90.00
_cell.angle_gamma   90.00
#
_symmetry.space_group_name_H-M   'P 1'
#
loop_
_entity.id
_entity.type
_entity.pdbx_description
1 polymer ?
#
loop_
_entity_poly.entity_id
_entity_poly.type
_entity_poly.pdbx_seq_one_letter_code
_entity_poly.pdbx_strand_id
1 'polypeptide(L)'
;MRLGRLLLRLIVGGLFFGHGTQKLFGWFGGHGLDATAGMFEQLGMRPGKRNAIAAGAAEAGGGAAVVLGLATPLAAASLISVMLTAINRVHL
;
A
#
# COMPACT_ATOMS: atom_id res chain seq x y z
N MET A 1 -18.65 -19.29 -6.97
CA MET A 1 -18.01 -18.78 -5.73
C MET A 1 -16.47 -18.73 -5.77
N ARG A 2 -15.74 -19.70 -6.37
CA ARG A 2 -14.26 -19.69 -6.37
C ARG A 2 -13.61 -18.66 -7.29
N LEU A 3 -14.16 -18.49 -8.50
CA LEU A 3 -13.64 -17.51 -9.48
C LEU A 3 -13.78 -16.06 -9.00
N GLY A 4 -14.94 -15.68 -8.47
CA GLY A 4 -15.16 -14.32 -7.95
C GLY A 4 -14.19 -13.95 -6.82
N ARG A 5 -13.90 -14.89 -5.91
CA ARG A 5 -12.90 -14.67 -4.85
C ARG A 5 -11.49 -14.51 -5.40
N LEU A 6 -11.12 -15.32 -6.40
CA LEU A 6 -9.83 -15.21 -7.06
C LEU A 6 -9.66 -13.86 -7.76
N LEU A 7 -10.67 -13.43 -8.52
CA LEU A 7 -10.69 -12.13 -9.18
C LEU A 7 -10.56 -10.98 -8.19
N LEU A 8 -11.31 -11.01 -7.08
CA LEU A 8 -11.19 -10.01 -6.02
C LEU A 8 -9.77 -9.93 -5.45
N ARG A 9 -9.13 -11.07 -5.20
CA ARG A 9 -7.74 -11.10 -4.70
C ARG A 9 -6.76 -10.53 -5.69
N LEU A 10 -6.88 -10.90 -6.97
CA LEU A 10 -5.99 -10.42 -8.02
C LEU A 10 -6.12 -8.92 -8.23
N ILE A 11 -7.35 -8.41 -8.29
CA ILE A 11 -7.61 -6.99 -8.53
C ILE A 11 -7.19 -6.17 -7.31
N VAL A 12 -7.76 -6.46 -6.13
CA VAL A 12 -7.49 -5.65 -4.92
C VAL A 12 -6.02 -5.80 -4.50
N GLY A 13 -5.53 -7.03 -4.39
CA GLY A 13 -4.16 -7.28 -3.99
C GLY A 13 -3.14 -6.77 -5.01
N GLY A 14 -3.44 -6.91 -6.31
CA GLY A 14 -2.59 -6.40 -7.39
C GLY A 14 -2.49 -4.87 -7.40
N LEU A 15 -3.60 -4.16 -7.16
CA LEU A 15 -3.60 -2.70 -7.05
C LEU A 15 -2.73 -2.22 -5.88
N PHE A 16 -2.90 -2.81 -4.69
CA PHE A 16 -2.06 -2.46 -3.54
C PHE A 16 -0.59 -2.81 -3.77
N PHE A 17 -0.30 -3.94 -4.43
CA PHE A 17 1.06 -4.29 -4.81
C PHE A 17 1.67 -3.25 -5.77
N GLY A 18 0.92 -2.83 -6.78
CA GLY A 18 1.31 -1.78 -7.71
C GLY A 18 1.58 -0.45 -6.99
N HIS A 19 0.67 0.00 -6.13
CA HIS A 19 0.85 1.23 -5.34
C HIS A 19 2.07 1.16 -4.40
N GLY A 20 2.24 0.03 -3.70
CA GLY A 20 3.39 -0.15 -2.81
C GLY A 20 4.71 -0.13 -3.56
N THR A 21 4.79 -0.80 -4.71
CA THR A 21 6.00 -0.80 -5.56
C THR A 21 6.25 0.54 -6.25
N GLN A 22 5.21 1.30 -6.59
CA GLN A 22 5.32 2.70 -7.03
C GLN A 22 5.95 3.59 -5.95
N LYS A 23 5.53 3.41 -4.68
CA LYS A 23 6.08 4.17 -3.54
C LYS A 23 7.50 3.77 -3.20
N LEU A 24 7.81 2.47 -3.19
CA LEU A 24 9.13 1.98 -2.78
C LEU A 24 10.19 2.11 -3.88
N PHE A 25 9.82 1.75 -5.11
CA PHE A 25 10.79 1.51 -6.18
C PHE A 25 10.54 2.38 -7.43
N GLY A 26 9.47 3.18 -7.46
CA GLY A 26 9.11 3.97 -8.63
C GLY A 26 8.66 3.13 -9.83
N TRP A 27 8.26 1.87 -9.60
CA TRP A 27 7.80 0.98 -10.67
C TRP A 27 6.56 1.55 -11.36
N PHE A 28 6.31 1.15 -12.61
CA PHE A 28 5.13 1.57 -13.36
C PHE A 28 4.97 3.10 -13.48
N GLY A 29 6.08 3.84 -13.57
CA GLY A 29 6.08 5.30 -13.63
C GLY A 29 5.75 5.98 -12.29
N GLY A 30 5.88 5.27 -11.18
CA GLY A 30 5.66 5.83 -9.83
C GLY A 30 6.75 6.83 -9.43
N HIS A 31 6.40 7.72 -8.50
CA HIS A 31 7.28 8.79 -8.02
C HIS A 31 8.49 8.29 -7.20
N GLY A 32 8.46 7.05 -6.73
CA GLY A 32 9.53 6.46 -5.93
C GLY A 32 9.59 6.98 -4.50
N LEU A 33 10.59 6.48 -3.77
CA LEU A 33 10.61 6.59 -2.31
C LEU A 33 10.83 8.02 -1.83
N ASP A 34 11.80 8.74 -2.40
CA ASP A 34 12.16 10.06 -1.90
C ASP A 34 11.07 11.10 -2.21
N ALA A 35 10.39 11.00 -3.37
CA ALA A 35 9.25 11.84 -3.68
C ALA A 35 8.04 11.53 -2.77
N THR A 36 7.77 10.25 -2.53
CA THR A 36 6.72 9.83 -1.58
C THR A 36 7.02 10.32 -0.17
N ALA A 37 8.29 10.26 0.26
CA ALA A 37 8.74 10.78 1.53
C ALA A 37 8.53 12.30 1.64
N GLY A 38 8.84 13.05 0.58
CA GLY A 38 8.59 14.49 0.50
C GLY A 38 7.10 14.83 0.60
N MET A 39 6.24 14.09 -0.11
CA MET A 39 4.79 14.23 0.01
C MET A 39 4.31 13.93 1.44
N PHE A 40 4.86 12.89 2.07
CA PHE A 40 4.50 12.54 3.45
C PHE A 40 4.91 13.62 4.45
N GLU A 41 6.08 14.23 4.27
CA GLU A 41 6.49 15.40 5.06
C GLU A 41 5.53 16.59 4.88
N GLN A 42 5.07 16.86 3.65
CA GLN A 42 4.08 17.91 3.38
C GLN A 42 2.74 17.64 4.08
N LEU A 43 2.37 16.35 4.21
CA LEU A 43 1.19 15.90 4.97
C LEU A 43 1.43 15.82 6.49
N GLY A 44 2.57 16.35 6.98
CA GLY A 44 2.92 16.34 8.40
C GLY A 44 3.33 14.97 8.96
N MET A 45 3.50 13.95 8.11
CA MET A 45 3.92 12.61 8.51
C MET A 45 5.44 12.51 8.63
N ARG A 46 5.98 13.01 9.75
CA ARG A 46 7.42 13.00 10.03
C ARG A 46 7.85 11.77 10.84
N PRO A 47 8.97 11.10 10.51
CA PRO A 47 9.84 11.28 9.35
C PRO A 47 9.25 10.63 8.09
N GLY A 48 9.16 11.40 7.00
CA GLY A 48 8.49 11.02 5.76
C GLY A 48 9.08 9.77 5.12
N LYS A 49 10.42 9.62 5.13
CA LYS A 49 11.07 8.44 4.55
C LYS A 49 10.72 7.15 5.28
N ARG A 50 10.68 7.18 6.63
CA ARG A 50 10.29 6.01 7.42
C ARG A 50 8.82 5.65 7.17
N ASN A 51 7.97 6.66 7.14
CA ASN A 51 6.54 6.47 6.87
C ASN A 51 6.30 5.98 5.44
N ALA A 52 7.05 6.48 4.45
CA ALA A 52 6.97 6.05 3.05
C ALA A 52 7.41 4.60 2.87
N ILE A 53 8.50 4.18 3.53
CA ILE A 53 8.92 2.77 3.57
C ILE A 53 7.83 1.92 4.22
N ALA A 54 7.31 2.33 5.38
CA ALA A 54 6.29 1.58 6.10
C ALA A 54 5.00 1.41 5.27
N ALA A 55 4.48 2.50 4.69
CA ALA A 55 3.30 2.47 3.84
C ALA A 55 3.54 1.64 2.58
N GLY A 56 4.65 1.87 1.88
CA GLY A 56 5.00 1.13 0.67
C GLY A 56 5.19 -0.37 0.92
N ALA A 57 5.84 -0.75 2.02
CA ALA A 57 6.04 -2.14 2.41
C ALA A 57 4.74 -2.82 2.84
N ALA A 58 3.87 -2.11 3.57
CA ALA A 58 2.55 -2.61 3.95
C ALA A 58 1.66 -2.83 2.71
N GLU A 59 1.65 -1.90 1.76
CA GLU A 59 0.87 -2.02 0.52
C GLU A 59 1.42 -3.12 -0.39
N ALA A 60 2.74 -3.15 -0.61
CA ALA A 60 3.39 -4.17 -1.44
C ALA A 60 3.26 -5.56 -0.82
N GLY A 61 3.67 -5.72 0.44
CA GLY A 61 3.61 -7.00 1.15
C GLY A 61 2.18 -7.48 1.39
N GLY A 62 1.29 -6.59 1.85
CA GLY A 62 -0.12 -6.89 2.06
C GLY A 62 -0.84 -7.24 0.76
N GLY A 63 -0.59 -6.46 -0.31
CA GLY A 63 -1.13 -6.73 -1.64
C GLY A 63 -0.70 -8.09 -2.19
N ALA A 64 0.61 -8.39 -2.12
CA ALA A 64 1.15 -9.69 -2.52
C ALA A 64 0.55 -10.85 -1.70
N ALA A 65 0.45 -10.70 -0.38
CA ALA A 65 -0.15 -11.70 0.49
C ALA A 65 -1.64 -11.93 0.16
N VAL A 66 -2.41 -10.89 -0.17
CA VAL A 66 -3.79 -11.03 -0.64
C VAL A 66 -3.87 -11.79 -1.95
N VAL A 67 -3.02 -11.47 -2.94
CA VAL A 67 -2.96 -12.17 -4.24
C VAL A 67 -2.67 -13.66 -4.04
N LEU A 68 -1.62 -13.98 -3.28
CA LEU A 68 -1.21 -15.36 -2.98
C LEU A 68 -2.18 -16.08 -2.05
N GLY A 69 -3.05 -15.32 -1.38
CA GLY A 69 -4.01 -15.85 -0.43
C GLY A 69 -3.44 -16.26 0.91
N LEU A 70 -2.27 -15.71 1.27
CA LEU A 70 -1.54 -15.98 2.49
C LEU A 70 -2.02 -15.05 3.61
N ALA A 71 -2.21 -15.60 4.81
CA ALA A 71 -2.56 -14.85 6.03
C ALA A 71 -3.59 -13.71 5.80
N THR A 72 -4.63 -13.98 4.99
CA THR A 72 -5.51 -12.93 4.44
C THR A 72 -6.09 -11.97 5.49
N PRO A 73 -6.49 -12.41 6.71
CA PRO A 73 -6.93 -11.48 7.74
C PRO A 73 -5.86 -10.46 8.14
N LEU A 74 -4.60 -10.89 8.30
CA LEU A 74 -3.48 -10.01 8.64
C LEU A 74 -3.11 -9.09 7.48
N ALA A 75 -3.09 -9.63 6.25
CA ALA A 75 -2.85 -8.84 5.06
C ALA A 75 -3.92 -7.75 4.88
N ALA A 76 -5.20 -8.10 5.05
CA ALA A 76 -6.30 -7.15 4.99
C ALA A 76 -6.20 -6.09 6.10
N ALA A 77 -5.89 -6.48 7.34
CA ALA A 77 -5.71 -5.53 8.44
C ALA A 77 -4.58 -4.52 8.16
N SER A 78 -3.46 -4.99 7.58
CA SER A 78 -2.36 -4.13 7.15
C SER A 78 -2.82 -3.10 6.11
N LEU A 79 -3.52 -3.54 5.05
CA LEU A 79 -4.01 -2.65 4.00
C LEU A 79 -5.06 -1.65 4.52
N ILE A 80 -5.97 -2.09 5.40
CA ILE A 80 -6.97 -1.23 6.04
C ILE A 80 -6.28 -0.15 6.87
N SER A 81 -5.25 -0.50 7.65
CA SER A 81 -4.50 0.48 8.44
C SER A 81 -3.86 1.57 7.57
N VAL A 82 -3.31 1.21 6.40
CA VAL A 82 -2.76 2.18 5.45
C VAL A 82 -3.86 3.10 4.91
N MET A 83 -5.01 2.56 4.52
CA MET A 83 -6.12 3.37 4.00
C MET A 83 -6.73 4.29 5.06
N LEU A 84 -6.89 3.83 6.29
CA LEU A 84 -7.34 4.70 7.40
C LEU A 84 -6.36 5.86 7.64
N THR A 85 -5.06 5.57 7.60
CA THR A 85 -4.01 6.60 7.71
C THR A 85 -4.10 7.59 6.56
N ALA A 86 -4.30 7.11 5.33
CA ALA A 86 -4.44 7.95 4.14
C ALA A 86 -5.68 8.86 4.22
N ILE A 87 -6.83 8.33 4.65
CA ILE A 87 -8.06 9.11 4.87
C ILE A 87 -7.80 10.22 5.89
N ASN A 88 -7.22 9.88 7.04
CA ASN A 88 -6.94 10.83 8.11
C ASN A 88 -5.97 11.93 7.65
N ARG A 89 -4.93 11.60 6.88
CA ARG A 89 -3.89 12.57 6.51
C ARG A 89 -4.20 13.43 5.31
N VAL A 90 -5.08 12.98 4.43
CA VAL A 90 -5.37 13.66 3.15
C VAL A 90 -6.72 14.38 3.18
N HIS A 91 -7.68 13.92 3.98
CA HIS A 91 -9.06 14.41 3.92
C HIS A 91 -9.57 15.02 5.23
N LEU A 92 -8.89 14.81 6.36
CA LEU A 92 -9.22 15.38 7.67
C LEU A 92 -8.13 16.34 8.11
#